data_AF-A0A1M4WY94-F1
#
_entry.id   AF-A0A1M4WY94-F1
#
_cell.length_a   1.000
_cell.length_b   1.000
_cell.length_c   1.000
_cell.angle_alpha   90.00
_cell.angle_beta   90.00
_cell.angle_gamma   90.00
#
_symmetry.space_group_name_H-M   'P 1'
#
loop_
_entity.id
_entity.type
_entity.pdbx_description
1 polymer ?
#
loop_
_entity_poly.entity_id
_entity_poly.type
_entity_poly.pdbx_seq_one_letter_code
_entity_poly.pdbx_strand_id
1 'polypeptide(L)'
;MLLPSVFCFGQNKTVISEVSVVEPEVNSSLKVPASQCKYVMEPVYLRNENNVIYHDCNTRKYLPVKGNDITFPKNNSEGFFALDKEGVYYKGDYIKIDTAGFKIIGQIGDHQEALWKVKGKVYKNFTQIQVSDPDTFVPAYCANGDYYKDKNFIYYRDKKMPDADVKTAFEACREYFYDKNYLYFNGKIAKVNNEVLFSVNEALAKTKTKVYSRDMRPHPEMDAKTIRPLSRRFSVDAKNVYYNLEKLPVKGDFKNLKAWDQVNSSYLSDGHSIWTADGKQDADLDAKTFGMLPHSDFFYDKKGVYKKIYSEKLKKAVNDQFPFDYTDDVSEQNLFITDNSWYIVYKNQAYDPWNKVIYKNLTDGQLAAARQNTLNLSKEIENRKIEKQFSQNLYLAEGKIYCHGQETEADAGSFTSIGANWNFYKDSKNVYRYIGYGENSKLTTIKGIDPLTVETFGNFLKDKDYIYSGNYKIIDSKNAELLGVFTGYRPGCGLDRNPSSNYYLFRNDSGFWLVMISGKVVIRNLGMELPEGWHDGIKEFELKPSVY
;
A
#
# COMPACT_ATOMS: atom_id res chain seq x y z
N MET A 1 -3.30 -11.27 7.80
CA MET A 1 -3.87 -10.66 9.02
C MET A 1 -3.00 -9.45 9.36
N LEU A 2 -3.51 -8.26 9.13
CA LEU A 2 -2.91 -7.02 9.60
C LEU A 2 -4.05 -6.32 10.35
N LEU A 3 -4.15 -6.59 11.65
CA LEU A 3 -4.81 -5.64 12.56
C LEU A 3 -3.96 -4.37 12.61
N PRO A 4 -4.56 -3.23 12.97
CA PRO A 4 -3.98 -1.92 12.74
C PRO A 4 -2.77 -1.85 13.65
N SER A 5 -1.59 -1.56 13.11
CA SER A 5 -0.45 -1.14 13.93
C SER A 5 -0.21 -2.01 15.16
N VAL A 6 0.68 -3.01 15.03
CA VAL A 6 1.63 -3.23 16.13
C VAL A 6 2.28 -1.87 16.33
N PHE A 7 1.74 -1.06 17.24
CA PHE A 7 2.22 0.29 17.45
C PHE A 7 3.68 0.13 17.85
N CYS A 8 4.54 0.62 16.95
CA CYS A 8 5.89 0.96 17.28
C CYS A 8 5.81 1.82 18.54
N PHE A 9 6.28 1.27 19.64
CA PHE A 9 6.57 2.04 20.83
C PHE A 9 7.34 3.29 20.41
N GLY A 10 6.93 4.42 20.97
CA GLY A 10 7.57 5.72 20.76
C GLY A 10 9.09 5.57 20.79
N GLN A 11 9.72 6.01 19.71
CA GLN A 11 11.16 6.02 19.52
C GLN A 11 11.81 6.93 20.56
N ASN A 12 12.14 6.38 21.71
CA ASN A 12 13.34 6.83 22.41
C ASN A 12 14.55 6.20 21.71
N LYS A 13 15.43 7.08 21.24
CA LYS A 13 16.64 6.83 20.46
C LYS A 13 17.69 6.03 21.24
N THR A 14 17.46 4.74 21.42
CA THR A 14 18.52 3.78 21.70
C THR A 14 18.31 2.57 20.80
N VAL A 15 19.12 2.46 19.76
CA VAL A 15 19.11 1.29 18.87
C VAL A 15 19.84 0.17 19.60
N ILE A 16 19.08 -0.73 20.22
CA ILE A 16 19.63 -1.84 21.04
C ILE A 16 19.83 -3.07 20.16
N SER A 17 21.03 -3.66 20.19
CA SER A 17 21.37 -4.89 19.47
C SER A 17 20.79 -6.15 20.11
N GLU A 18 20.43 -6.09 21.39
CA GLU A 18 19.92 -7.23 22.16
C GLU A 18 18.84 -6.79 23.15
N VAL A 19 17.78 -7.59 23.27
CA VAL A 19 16.72 -7.43 24.28
C VAL A 19 16.41 -8.78 24.91
N SER A 20 15.97 -8.78 26.17
CA SER A 20 15.50 -9.99 26.85
C SER A 20 13.98 -10.08 26.83
N VAL A 21 13.50 -11.31 27.05
CA VAL A 21 12.08 -11.55 27.35
C VAL A 21 11.68 -10.77 28.60
N VAL A 22 10.55 -10.07 28.52
CA VAL A 22 9.94 -9.31 29.62
C VAL A 22 8.81 -10.14 30.21
N GLU A 23 8.84 -10.34 31.53
CA GLU A 23 7.78 -11.04 32.26
C GLU A 23 6.47 -10.21 32.28
N PRO A 24 5.29 -10.86 32.23
CA PRO A 24 4.03 -10.16 32.33
C PRO A 24 3.74 -9.68 33.76
N GLU A 25 2.99 -8.59 33.90
CA GLU A 25 2.46 -8.18 35.20
C GLU A 25 1.24 -9.03 35.56
N VAL A 26 1.19 -9.54 36.80
CA VAL A 26 0.02 -10.29 37.30
C VAL A 26 -0.96 -9.34 37.96
N ASN A 27 -2.22 -9.38 37.54
CA ASN A 27 -3.30 -8.60 38.17
C ASN A 27 -4.56 -9.46 38.35
N SER A 28 -4.83 -9.86 39.59
CA SER A 28 -5.98 -10.69 39.96
C SER A 28 -7.35 -10.03 39.74
N SER A 29 -7.38 -8.71 39.53
CA SER A 29 -8.61 -7.93 39.30
C SER A 29 -8.80 -7.55 37.82
N LEU A 30 -7.91 -8.00 36.92
CA LEU A 30 -8.03 -7.73 35.49
C LEU A 30 -9.35 -8.27 34.96
N LYS A 31 -10.09 -7.44 34.23
CA LYS A 31 -11.31 -7.81 33.52
C LYS A 31 -11.41 -7.04 32.22
N VAL A 32 -12.14 -7.57 31.25
CA VAL A 32 -12.43 -6.86 30.01
C VAL A 32 -13.44 -5.75 30.31
N PRO A 33 -13.10 -4.46 30.07
CA PRO A 33 -14.04 -3.37 30.29
C PRO A 33 -15.16 -3.43 29.24
N ALA A 34 -16.30 -2.83 29.56
CA ALA A 34 -17.34 -2.60 28.57
C ALA A 34 -16.81 -1.69 27.45
N SER A 35 -17.12 -2.02 26.21
CA SER A 35 -16.72 -1.26 25.02
C SER A 35 -17.91 -1.09 24.08
N GLN A 36 -17.78 -0.20 23.09
CA GLN A 36 -18.79 -0.05 22.03
C GLN A 36 -19.01 -1.33 21.21
N CYS A 37 -18.01 -2.21 21.18
CA CYS A 37 -18.08 -3.53 20.57
C CYS A 37 -18.19 -4.61 21.63
N LYS A 38 -18.98 -5.64 21.32
CA LYS A 38 -19.05 -6.87 22.12
C LYS A 38 -17.73 -7.64 22.10
N TYR A 39 -17.08 -7.74 20.94
CA TYR A 39 -15.76 -8.38 20.80
C TYR A 39 -14.71 -7.37 20.36
N VAL A 40 -14.41 -7.28 19.07
CA VAL A 40 -13.28 -6.48 18.57
C VAL A 40 -13.73 -5.50 17.48
N MET A 41 -13.23 -4.26 17.51
CA MET A 41 -13.59 -3.24 16.52
C MET A 41 -13.20 -3.64 15.10
N GLU A 42 -12.03 -4.23 14.93
CA GLU A 42 -11.51 -4.64 13.64
C GLU A 42 -11.63 -6.16 13.47
N PRO A 43 -12.28 -6.63 12.40
CA PRO A 43 -12.52 -8.06 12.22
C PRO A 43 -11.25 -8.89 12.17
N VAL A 44 -11.32 -10.08 12.76
CA VAL A 44 -10.17 -10.98 12.87
C VAL A 44 -10.61 -12.45 12.85
N TYR A 45 -9.73 -13.29 12.29
CA TYR A 45 -9.84 -14.75 12.37
C TYR A 45 -8.80 -15.28 13.37
N LEU A 46 -9.23 -15.78 14.51
CA LEU A 46 -8.35 -16.41 15.48
C LEU A 46 -8.02 -17.81 14.98
N ARG A 47 -6.74 -18.03 14.65
CA ARG A 47 -6.25 -19.31 14.11
C ARG A 47 -5.67 -20.15 15.25
N ASN A 48 -6.37 -21.21 15.63
CA ASN A 48 -5.88 -22.28 16.49
C ASN A 48 -5.51 -23.50 15.64
N GLU A 49 -4.90 -24.52 16.24
CA GLU A 49 -4.53 -25.74 15.51
C GLU A 49 -5.76 -26.43 14.89
N ASN A 50 -6.79 -26.68 15.69
CA ASN A 50 -7.95 -27.48 15.31
C ASN A 50 -9.19 -26.67 14.93
N ASN A 51 -9.18 -25.35 15.13
CA ASN A 51 -10.32 -24.51 14.77
C ASN A 51 -9.87 -23.10 14.35
N VAL A 52 -10.79 -22.42 13.66
CA VAL A 52 -10.68 -20.99 13.37
C VAL A 52 -11.92 -20.29 13.90
N ILE A 53 -11.74 -19.11 14.49
CA ILE A 53 -12.85 -18.33 15.05
C ILE A 53 -12.86 -16.94 14.42
N TYR A 54 -13.91 -16.61 13.68
CA TYR A 54 -14.13 -15.24 13.20
C TYR A 54 -14.74 -14.37 14.32
N HIS A 55 -14.21 -13.16 14.50
CA HIS A 55 -14.70 -12.13 15.41
C HIS A 55 -14.83 -10.80 14.66
N ASP A 56 -15.91 -10.05 14.92
CA ASP A 56 -16.00 -8.62 14.65
C ASP A 56 -16.69 -7.90 15.82
N CYS A 57 -17.14 -6.66 15.62
CA CYS A 57 -17.70 -5.85 16.69
C CYS A 57 -18.82 -6.56 17.47
N ASN A 58 -19.64 -7.36 16.78
CA ASN A 58 -20.83 -8.00 17.38
C ASN A 58 -20.96 -9.49 17.07
N THR A 59 -20.18 -10.00 16.12
CA THR A 59 -20.30 -11.35 15.59
C THR A 59 -19.14 -12.21 16.04
N ARG A 60 -19.44 -13.46 16.37
CA ARG A 60 -18.46 -14.51 16.59
C ARG A 60 -18.93 -15.79 15.93
N LYS A 61 -18.06 -16.45 15.15
CA LYS A 61 -18.39 -17.69 14.43
C LYS A 61 -17.23 -18.68 14.52
N TYR A 62 -17.52 -19.91 14.91
CA TYR A 62 -16.57 -21.02 14.77
C TYR A 62 -16.65 -21.54 13.34
N LEU A 63 -15.49 -21.65 12.70
CA LEU A 63 -15.35 -22.22 11.38
C LEU A 63 -14.90 -23.68 11.52
N PRO A 64 -15.56 -24.63 10.82
CA PRO A 64 -15.22 -26.04 10.87
C PRO A 64 -14.00 -26.35 9.98
N VAL A 65 -12.90 -25.65 10.20
CA VAL A 65 -11.65 -25.78 9.43
C VAL A 65 -10.46 -25.72 10.39
N LYS A 66 -9.45 -26.56 10.15
CA LYS A 66 -8.20 -26.51 10.91
C LYS A 66 -7.46 -25.23 10.58
N GLY A 67 -6.79 -24.64 11.56
CA GLY A 67 -6.05 -23.40 11.32
C GLY A 67 -4.98 -23.55 10.24
N ASN A 68 -4.34 -24.71 10.17
CA ASN A 68 -3.31 -24.99 9.16
C ASN A 68 -3.84 -25.10 7.73
N ASP A 69 -5.14 -25.33 7.56
CA ASP A 69 -5.78 -25.42 6.25
C ASP A 69 -6.29 -24.05 5.77
N ILE A 70 -6.27 -23.02 6.63
CA ILE A 70 -6.69 -21.67 6.30
C ILE A 70 -5.53 -20.78 5.88
N THR A 71 -5.77 -19.97 4.86
CA THR A 71 -4.86 -18.94 4.36
C THR A 71 -5.55 -17.58 4.35
N PHE A 72 -4.75 -16.52 4.42
CA PHE A 72 -5.26 -15.15 4.37
C PHE A 72 -4.78 -14.48 3.09
N PRO A 73 -5.69 -13.92 2.27
CA PRO A 73 -5.31 -13.29 1.02
C PRO A 73 -4.52 -12.00 1.25
N LYS A 74 -3.72 -11.62 0.25
CA LYS A 74 -3.06 -10.30 0.20
C LYS A 74 -4.13 -9.19 0.13
N ASN A 75 -3.78 -7.99 0.60
CA ASN A 75 -4.65 -6.80 0.62
C ASN A 75 -5.96 -6.98 1.41
N ASN A 76 -5.94 -7.84 2.43
CA ASN A 76 -7.06 -8.09 3.34
C ASN A 76 -6.90 -7.26 4.62
N SER A 77 -6.78 -5.93 4.50
CA SER A 77 -6.57 -5.00 5.63
C SER A 77 -7.70 -5.07 6.64
N GLU A 78 -8.95 -5.11 6.17
CA GLU A 78 -10.14 -5.16 7.03
C GLU A 78 -10.35 -6.50 7.74
N GLY A 79 -9.54 -7.52 7.40
CA GLY A 79 -9.66 -8.85 7.99
C GLY A 79 -10.95 -9.60 7.62
N PHE A 80 -11.66 -9.18 6.56
CA PHE A 80 -12.94 -9.82 6.18
C PHE A 80 -12.77 -11.23 5.63
N PHE A 81 -11.65 -11.54 4.97
CA PHE A 81 -11.50 -12.78 4.23
C PHE A 81 -10.58 -13.81 4.89
N ALA A 82 -10.93 -15.08 4.77
CA ALA A 82 -10.05 -16.21 4.92
C ALA A 82 -10.37 -17.24 3.83
N LEU A 83 -9.42 -18.09 3.44
CA LEU A 83 -9.55 -19.02 2.32
C LEU A 83 -9.10 -20.41 2.75
N ASP A 84 -9.80 -21.44 2.29
CA ASP A 84 -9.27 -22.79 2.24
C ASP A 84 -9.21 -23.27 0.77
N LYS A 85 -8.96 -24.56 0.56
CA LYS A 85 -8.87 -25.15 -0.79
C LYS A 85 -10.25 -25.30 -1.50
N GLU A 86 -11.35 -25.18 -0.77
CA GLU A 86 -12.72 -25.47 -1.27
C GLU A 86 -13.65 -24.25 -1.23
N GLY A 87 -13.24 -23.15 -0.60
CA GLY A 87 -14.09 -21.98 -0.48
C GLY A 87 -13.45 -20.75 0.15
N VAL A 88 -14.28 -19.71 0.16
CA VAL A 88 -13.98 -18.40 0.74
C VAL A 88 -14.83 -18.22 1.99
N TYR A 89 -14.19 -17.80 3.08
CA TYR A 89 -14.86 -17.28 4.26
C TYR A 89 -14.86 -15.76 4.20
N TYR A 90 -16.04 -15.15 4.09
CA TYR A 90 -16.21 -13.71 4.17
C TYR A 90 -16.94 -13.40 5.48
N LYS A 91 -16.38 -12.58 6.37
CA LYS A 91 -16.94 -12.30 7.71
C LYS A 91 -17.46 -13.56 8.45
N GLY A 92 -16.72 -14.65 8.31
CA GLY A 92 -16.99 -15.96 8.91
C GLY A 92 -18.04 -16.84 8.22
N ASP A 93 -18.82 -16.38 7.22
CA ASP A 93 -19.68 -17.31 6.46
C ASP A 93 -18.97 -17.87 5.24
N TYR A 94 -19.28 -19.13 4.94
CA TYR A 94 -18.61 -19.95 3.95
C TYR A 94 -19.30 -19.89 2.59
N ILE A 95 -18.51 -19.65 1.55
CA ILE A 95 -18.92 -19.67 0.14
C ILE A 95 -18.14 -20.80 -0.53
N LYS A 96 -18.84 -21.87 -0.90
CA LYS A 96 -18.23 -23.00 -1.63
C LYS A 96 -17.86 -22.55 -3.05
N ILE A 97 -16.58 -22.40 -3.31
CA ILE A 97 -16.06 -21.95 -4.60
C ILE A 97 -14.56 -22.24 -4.73
N ASP A 98 -14.13 -22.55 -5.96
CA ASP A 98 -12.70 -22.61 -6.27
C ASP A 98 -12.04 -21.24 -6.01
N THR A 99 -11.03 -21.23 -5.15
CA THR A 99 -10.28 -20.03 -4.75
C THR A 99 -9.18 -19.66 -5.74
N ALA A 100 -9.02 -20.41 -6.83
CA ALA A 100 -8.07 -20.09 -7.89
C ALA A 100 -8.27 -18.67 -8.44
N GLY A 101 -7.19 -17.89 -8.38
CA GLY A 101 -7.20 -16.49 -8.83
C GLY A 101 -7.91 -15.53 -7.88
N PHE A 102 -8.17 -15.92 -6.63
CA PHE A 102 -8.80 -15.05 -5.63
C PHE A 102 -8.07 -13.70 -5.51
N LYS A 103 -8.82 -12.60 -5.63
CA LYS A 103 -8.33 -11.23 -5.42
C LYS A 103 -9.41 -10.36 -4.79
N ILE A 104 -9.03 -9.59 -3.78
CA ILE A 104 -9.83 -8.45 -3.30
C ILE A 104 -9.61 -7.32 -4.32
N ILE A 105 -10.71 -6.82 -4.88
CA ILE A 105 -10.71 -5.82 -5.94
C ILE A 105 -10.78 -4.42 -5.34
N GLY A 106 -11.68 -4.19 -4.40
CA GLY A 106 -11.85 -2.89 -3.77
C GLY A 106 -12.92 -2.93 -2.70
N GLN A 107 -13.23 -1.75 -2.15
CA GLN A 107 -14.24 -1.58 -1.13
C GLN A 107 -15.23 -0.48 -1.54
N ILE A 108 -16.50 -0.62 -1.15
CA ILE A 108 -17.57 0.33 -1.47
C ILE A 108 -18.17 0.86 -0.16
N GLY A 109 -18.54 2.15 -0.16
CA GLY A 109 -19.34 2.77 0.91
C GLY A 109 -18.65 2.76 2.26
N ASP A 110 -17.62 3.58 2.43
CA ASP A 110 -16.83 3.72 3.67
C ASP A 110 -16.34 2.37 4.23
N HIS A 111 -15.76 1.54 3.37
CA HIS A 111 -15.13 0.27 3.75
C HIS A 111 -16.11 -0.81 4.28
N GLN A 112 -17.42 -0.63 4.08
CA GLN A 112 -18.42 -1.58 4.59
C GLN A 112 -18.61 -2.81 3.69
N GLU A 113 -18.51 -2.61 2.38
CA GLU A 113 -18.71 -3.66 1.38
C GLU A 113 -17.40 -4.00 0.67
N ALA A 114 -17.16 -5.28 0.40
CA ALA A 114 -16.00 -5.75 -0.32
C ALA A 114 -16.38 -6.25 -1.72
N LEU A 115 -15.67 -5.75 -2.73
CA LEU A 115 -15.63 -6.36 -4.05
C LEU A 115 -14.43 -7.29 -4.16
N TRP A 116 -14.66 -8.51 -4.60
CA TRP A 116 -13.63 -9.52 -4.78
C TRP A 116 -13.97 -10.43 -5.95
N LYS A 117 -12.99 -11.20 -6.42
CA LYS A 117 -13.17 -12.10 -7.55
C LYS A 117 -12.37 -13.37 -7.39
N VAL A 118 -12.78 -14.38 -8.13
CA VAL A 118 -12.01 -15.59 -8.47
C VAL A 118 -12.05 -15.74 -9.99
N LYS A 119 -11.39 -16.77 -10.55
CA LYS A 119 -11.43 -17.03 -11.99
C LYS A 119 -12.88 -17.09 -12.51
N GLY A 120 -13.21 -16.22 -13.46
CA GLY A 120 -14.51 -16.18 -14.12
C GLY A 120 -15.69 -15.64 -13.30
N LYS A 121 -15.50 -15.17 -12.05
CA LYS A 121 -16.61 -14.66 -11.21
C LYS A 121 -16.20 -13.48 -10.33
N VAL A 122 -17.11 -12.51 -10.20
CA VAL A 122 -16.97 -11.34 -9.31
C VAL A 122 -18.08 -11.34 -8.27
N TYR A 123 -17.76 -10.92 -7.06
CA TYR A 123 -18.66 -10.89 -5.91
C TYR A 123 -18.63 -9.52 -5.25
N LYS A 124 -19.80 -9.09 -4.78
CA LYS A 124 -19.97 -8.03 -3.81
C LYS A 124 -20.44 -8.65 -2.51
N ASN A 125 -19.63 -8.58 -1.46
CA ASN A 125 -19.87 -9.30 -0.20
C ASN A 125 -20.06 -10.80 -0.47
N PHE A 126 -21.25 -11.33 -0.20
CA PHE A 126 -21.63 -12.72 -0.46
C PHE A 126 -22.26 -12.96 -1.84
N THR A 127 -22.62 -11.90 -2.55
CA THR A 127 -23.47 -11.98 -3.74
C THR A 127 -22.62 -11.93 -5.00
N GLN A 128 -22.75 -12.94 -5.87
CA GLN A 128 -22.14 -12.88 -7.20
C GLN A 128 -22.79 -11.75 -8.01
N ILE A 129 -21.96 -10.90 -8.62
CA ILE A 129 -22.41 -9.83 -9.52
C ILE A 129 -22.05 -10.18 -10.97
N GLN A 130 -22.86 -9.72 -11.90
CA GLN A 130 -22.62 -9.91 -13.33
C GLN A 130 -21.78 -8.77 -13.88
N VAL A 131 -20.64 -9.11 -14.46
CA VAL A 131 -19.76 -8.20 -15.20
C VAL A 131 -19.44 -8.80 -16.57
N SER A 132 -19.06 -7.98 -17.54
CA SER A 132 -18.81 -8.45 -18.90
C SER A 132 -17.58 -9.35 -19.01
N ASP A 133 -16.52 -9.04 -18.28
CA ASP A 133 -15.30 -9.86 -18.25
C ASP A 133 -14.73 -9.92 -16.82
N PRO A 134 -15.06 -10.97 -16.04
CA PRO A 134 -14.61 -11.12 -14.66
C PRO A 134 -13.09 -11.17 -14.49
N ASP A 135 -12.37 -11.80 -15.42
CA ASP A 135 -10.93 -12.02 -15.31
C ASP A 135 -10.12 -10.72 -15.46
N THR A 136 -10.65 -9.75 -16.21
CA THR A 136 -10.05 -8.41 -16.37
C THR A 136 -10.66 -7.35 -15.44
N PHE A 137 -11.66 -7.69 -14.61
CA PHE A 137 -12.27 -6.76 -13.67
C PHE A 137 -11.29 -6.28 -12.58
N VAL A 138 -11.05 -4.97 -12.51
CA VAL A 138 -10.10 -4.29 -11.62
C VAL A 138 -10.62 -2.89 -11.25
N PRO A 139 -10.08 -2.22 -10.22
CA PRO A 139 -10.37 -0.81 -9.96
C PRO A 139 -10.00 0.05 -11.17
N ALA A 140 -10.81 1.07 -11.47
CA ALA A 140 -10.58 1.99 -12.59
C ALA A 140 -9.55 3.09 -12.25
N TYR A 141 -8.56 2.77 -11.38
CA TYR A 141 -7.57 3.65 -10.73
C TYR A 141 -8.02 4.24 -9.38
N CYS A 142 -7.07 4.40 -8.44
CA CYS A 142 -7.25 4.63 -6.99
C CYS A 142 -7.92 3.44 -6.23
N ALA A 143 -7.21 2.81 -5.28
CA ALA A 143 -7.65 1.60 -4.56
C ALA A 143 -8.91 1.77 -3.69
N ASN A 144 -9.33 3.01 -3.43
CA ASN A 144 -10.49 3.37 -2.62
C ASN A 144 -11.55 4.14 -3.43
N GLY A 145 -11.55 4.01 -4.76
CA GLY A 145 -12.52 4.66 -5.65
C GLY A 145 -13.81 3.84 -5.81
N ASP A 146 -14.91 4.53 -6.12
CA ASP A 146 -16.19 3.90 -6.47
C ASP A 146 -16.23 3.39 -7.93
N TYR A 147 -15.16 3.52 -8.72
CA TYR A 147 -15.14 3.14 -10.13
C TYR A 147 -14.27 1.90 -10.41
N TYR A 148 -14.79 1.02 -11.25
CA TYR A 148 -14.16 -0.25 -11.64
C TYR A 148 -14.21 -0.41 -13.16
N LYS A 149 -13.35 -1.25 -13.72
CA LYS A 149 -13.33 -1.53 -15.16
C LYS A 149 -13.04 -2.98 -15.43
N ASP A 150 -13.57 -3.48 -16.53
CA ASP A 150 -13.04 -4.65 -17.22
C ASP A 150 -12.53 -4.21 -18.61
N LYS A 151 -12.10 -5.16 -19.45
CA LYS A 151 -11.58 -4.82 -20.78
C LYS A 151 -12.62 -4.18 -21.71
N ASN A 152 -13.91 -4.30 -21.41
CA ASN A 152 -15.02 -3.90 -22.27
C ASN A 152 -15.81 -2.70 -21.72
N PHE A 153 -15.95 -2.57 -20.40
CA PHE A 153 -16.79 -1.53 -19.77
C PHE A 153 -16.19 -0.91 -18.50
N ILE A 154 -16.64 0.32 -18.21
CA ILE A 154 -16.49 0.98 -16.91
C ILE A 154 -17.74 0.69 -16.06
N TYR A 155 -17.55 0.64 -14.75
CA TYR A 155 -18.58 0.43 -13.75
C TYR A 155 -18.45 1.49 -12.66
N TYR A 156 -19.59 2.00 -12.19
CA TYR A 156 -19.68 2.73 -10.94
C TYR A 156 -20.26 1.78 -9.90
N ARG A 157 -19.44 1.41 -8.92
CA ARG A 157 -19.67 0.32 -7.96
C ARG A 157 -19.90 -0.99 -8.71
N ASP A 158 -21.10 -1.54 -8.61
CA ASP A 158 -21.56 -2.75 -9.28
C ASP A 158 -22.41 -2.46 -10.54
N LYS A 159 -22.50 -1.20 -10.98
CA LYS A 159 -23.35 -0.78 -12.10
C LYS A 159 -22.54 -0.41 -13.32
N LYS A 160 -22.81 -1.10 -14.42
CA LYS A 160 -22.21 -0.84 -15.73
C LYS A 160 -22.55 0.57 -16.24
N MET A 161 -21.55 1.27 -16.79
CA MET A 161 -21.68 2.56 -17.45
C MET A 161 -21.57 2.37 -18.97
N PRO A 162 -22.69 2.17 -19.70
CA PRO A 162 -22.66 1.77 -21.11
C PRO A 162 -22.12 2.87 -22.04
N ASP A 163 -22.26 4.14 -21.66
CA ASP A 163 -21.82 5.27 -22.47
C ASP A 163 -20.32 5.59 -22.29
N ALA A 164 -19.65 4.97 -21.32
CA ALA A 164 -18.26 5.25 -20.98
C ALA A 164 -17.29 4.57 -21.96
N ASP A 165 -16.35 5.35 -22.49
CA ASP A 165 -15.29 4.86 -23.38
C ASP A 165 -14.11 4.33 -22.55
N VAL A 166 -13.98 3.01 -22.45
CA VAL A 166 -12.93 2.35 -21.65
C VAL A 166 -11.51 2.70 -22.09
N LYS A 167 -11.30 3.00 -23.37
CA LYS A 167 -9.96 3.26 -23.92
C LYS A 167 -9.46 4.66 -23.55
N THR A 168 -10.37 5.60 -23.39
CA THR A 168 -10.08 7.02 -23.09
C THR A 168 -10.56 7.46 -21.73
N ALA A 169 -11.14 6.53 -20.97
CA ALA A 169 -11.35 6.57 -19.53
C ALA A 169 -10.12 7.14 -18.84
N PHE A 170 -10.26 8.33 -18.28
CA PHE A 170 -9.22 8.95 -17.50
C PHE A 170 -9.36 8.61 -16.02
N GLU A 171 -8.20 8.47 -15.40
CA GLU A 171 -8.03 8.10 -14.00
C GLU A 171 -8.40 9.27 -13.08
N ALA A 172 -9.61 9.24 -12.53
CA ALA A 172 -10.06 10.21 -11.54
C ALA A 172 -10.13 9.56 -10.15
N CYS A 173 -9.71 10.30 -9.12
CA CYS A 173 -9.87 9.88 -7.74
C CYS A 173 -11.05 10.66 -7.13
N ARG A 174 -12.01 9.94 -6.53
CA ARG A 174 -13.27 10.42 -5.89
C ARG A 174 -14.52 10.38 -6.79
N GLU A 175 -15.46 11.33 -6.64
CA GLU A 175 -16.87 11.22 -7.07
C GLU A 175 -17.11 11.33 -8.58
N TYR A 176 -16.15 11.91 -9.31
CA TYR A 176 -16.25 12.13 -10.74
C TYR A 176 -15.28 11.24 -11.52
N PHE A 177 -15.64 10.96 -12.76
CA PHE A 177 -14.89 10.18 -13.73
C PHE A 177 -15.08 10.82 -15.11
N TYR A 178 -14.15 10.70 -16.05
CA TYR A 178 -14.35 11.25 -17.38
C TYR A 178 -13.64 10.43 -18.46
N ASP A 179 -14.13 10.54 -19.68
CA ASP A 179 -13.46 10.02 -20.87
C ASP A 179 -13.30 11.13 -21.93
N LYS A 180 -12.98 10.78 -23.17
CA LYS A 180 -12.87 11.77 -24.25
C LYS A 180 -14.19 12.47 -24.60
N ASN A 181 -15.33 11.90 -24.23
CA ASN A 181 -16.66 12.35 -24.62
C ASN A 181 -17.34 13.11 -23.47
N TYR A 182 -17.41 12.50 -22.28
CA TYR A 182 -18.29 12.95 -21.20
C TYR A 182 -17.55 13.06 -19.87
N LEU A 183 -18.07 13.96 -19.04
CA LEU A 183 -17.84 13.96 -17.59
C LEU A 183 -18.95 13.14 -16.93
N TYR A 184 -18.61 12.33 -15.93
CA TYR A 184 -19.52 11.52 -15.15
C TYR A 184 -19.44 11.91 -13.67
N PHE A 185 -20.58 11.90 -13.01
CA PHE A 185 -20.70 12.08 -11.57
C PHE A 185 -21.56 10.96 -10.99
N ASN A 186 -21.04 10.22 -10.01
CA ASN A 186 -21.68 9.04 -9.43
C ASN A 186 -22.22 8.06 -10.49
N GLY A 187 -21.41 7.78 -11.52
CA GLY A 187 -21.73 6.85 -12.60
C GLY A 187 -22.71 7.35 -13.67
N LYS A 188 -23.11 8.63 -13.65
CA LYS A 188 -24.04 9.22 -14.63
C LYS A 188 -23.38 10.36 -15.38
N ILE A 189 -23.73 10.55 -16.66
CA ILE A 189 -23.29 11.71 -17.45
C ILE A 189 -23.69 12.99 -16.71
N ALA A 190 -22.70 13.82 -16.43
CA ALA A 190 -22.85 15.08 -15.72
C ALA A 190 -23.62 16.10 -16.57
N LYS A 191 -24.47 16.87 -15.90
CA LYS A 191 -25.28 17.91 -16.54
C LYS A 191 -25.26 19.19 -15.72
N VAL A 192 -25.37 20.32 -16.40
CA VAL A 192 -25.60 21.63 -15.81
C VAL A 192 -26.81 22.26 -16.50
N ASN A 193 -27.82 22.69 -15.73
CA ASN A 193 -29.08 23.22 -16.27
C ASN A 193 -29.71 22.31 -17.36
N ASN A 194 -29.71 20.99 -17.13
CA ASN A 194 -30.13 19.95 -18.08
C ASN A 194 -29.31 19.82 -19.38
N GLU A 195 -28.26 20.61 -19.59
CA GLU A 195 -27.31 20.44 -20.70
C GLU A 195 -26.21 19.42 -20.33
N VAL A 196 -25.85 18.56 -21.28
CA VAL A 196 -24.77 17.58 -21.11
C VAL A 196 -23.41 18.26 -21.09
N LEU A 197 -22.56 17.85 -20.15
CA LEU A 197 -21.17 18.28 -20.08
C LEU A 197 -20.26 17.33 -20.86
N PHE A 198 -19.63 17.87 -21.89
CA PHE A 198 -18.55 17.23 -22.64
C PHE A 198 -17.23 17.44 -21.91
N SER A 199 -16.41 16.39 -21.85
CA SER A 199 -15.08 16.50 -21.25
C SER A 199 -14.16 17.39 -22.10
N VAL A 200 -13.31 18.20 -21.46
CA VAL A 200 -12.19 18.86 -22.11
C VAL A 200 -10.89 18.22 -21.64
N ASN A 201 -10.59 18.32 -20.35
CA ASN A 201 -9.45 17.69 -19.68
C ASN A 201 -9.79 17.46 -18.20
N GLU A 202 -8.83 17.25 -17.30
CA GLU A 202 -9.10 17.00 -15.87
C GLU A 202 -9.76 18.19 -15.16
N ALA A 203 -9.46 19.42 -15.56
CA ALA A 203 -9.94 20.62 -14.89
C ALA A 203 -11.26 21.14 -15.48
N LEU A 204 -11.49 20.89 -16.76
CA LEU A 204 -12.52 21.56 -17.54
C LEU A 204 -13.49 20.58 -18.21
N ALA A 205 -14.75 21.02 -18.27
CA ALA A 205 -15.81 20.45 -19.09
C ALA A 205 -16.53 21.57 -19.83
N LYS A 206 -17.37 21.25 -20.81
CA LYS A 206 -18.09 22.26 -21.57
C LYS A 206 -19.47 21.81 -22.01
N THR A 207 -20.36 22.77 -22.22
CA THR A 207 -21.52 22.61 -23.09
C THR A 207 -21.17 23.12 -24.48
N LYS A 208 -22.16 23.25 -25.37
CA LYS A 208 -21.94 23.84 -26.70
C LYS A 208 -21.58 25.32 -26.65
N THR A 209 -21.91 26.01 -25.56
CA THR A 209 -21.86 27.47 -25.46
C THR A 209 -21.01 27.99 -24.30
N LYS A 210 -20.72 27.15 -23.29
CA LYS A 210 -20.02 27.57 -22.06
C LYS A 210 -19.00 26.54 -21.62
N VAL A 211 -17.90 27.01 -21.04
CA VAL A 211 -16.90 26.20 -20.36
C VAL A 211 -17.18 26.23 -18.85
N TYR A 212 -16.93 25.10 -18.19
CA TYR A 212 -17.14 24.90 -16.76
C TYR A 212 -15.91 24.26 -16.12
N SER A 213 -15.61 24.65 -14.89
CA SER A 213 -14.72 23.90 -14.01
C SER A 213 -15.38 22.60 -13.53
N ARG A 214 -14.61 21.73 -12.86
CA ARG A 214 -15.12 20.47 -12.29
C ARG A 214 -16.20 20.65 -11.22
N ASP A 215 -16.16 21.72 -10.45
CA ASP A 215 -17.21 22.09 -9.49
C ASP A 215 -18.40 22.83 -10.15
N MET A 216 -18.54 22.70 -11.47
CA MET A 216 -19.63 23.22 -12.29
C MET A 216 -19.76 24.75 -12.28
N ARG A 217 -18.67 25.49 -12.04
CA ARG A 217 -18.66 26.95 -12.16
C ARG A 217 -18.36 27.38 -13.60
N PRO A 218 -19.11 28.35 -14.16
CA PRO A 218 -18.90 28.79 -15.54
C PRO A 218 -17.66 29.69 -15.67
N HIS A 219 -16.94 29.52 -16.78
CA HIS A 219 -15.77 30.30 -17.18
C HIS A 219 -16.05 31.01 -18.52
N PRO A 220 -16.72 32.19 -18.50
CA PRO A 220 -17.16 32.88 -19.72
C PRO A 220 -16.00 33.45 -20.56
N GLU A 221 -14.82 33.57 -20.00
CA GLU A 221 -13.60 34.01 -20.68
C GLU A 221 -12.99 32.96 -21.62
N MET A 222 -13.37 31.69 -21.47
CA MET A 222 -12.90 30.58 -22.30
C MET A 222 -13.88 30.31 -23.45
N ASP A 223 -13.36 30.19 -24.67
CA ASP A 223 -14.21 29.93 -25.84
C ASP A 223 -14.59 28.45 -25.94
N ALA A 224 -15.83 28.12 -25.53
CA ALA A 224 -16.37 26.76 -25.58
C ALA A 224 -16.33 26.12 -26.99
N LYS A 225 -16.39 26.91 -28.06
CA LYS A 225 -16.39 26.37 -29.42
C LYS A 225 -15.01 25.85 -29.81
N THR A 226 -13.94 26.51 -29.37
CA THR A 226 -12.56 26.24 -29.81
C THR A 226 -11.68 25.61 -28.74
N ILE A 227 -12.10 25.62 -27.47
CA ILE A 227 -11.38 24.97 -26.37
C ILE A 227 -11.20 23.48 -26.66
N ARG A 228 -9.94 23.04 -26.54
CA ARG A 228 -9.50 21.64 -26.68
C ARG A 228 -8.40 21.31 -25.67
N PRO A 229 -8.29 20.05 -25.22
CA PRO A 229 -7.16 19.63 -24.40
C PRO A 229 -5.83 19.69 -25.16
N LEU A 230 -4.77 19.97 -24.42
CA LEU A 230 -3.38 19.67 -24.80
C LEU A 230 -2.80 18.55 -23.94
N SER A 231 -3.20 18.49 -22.67
CA SER A 231 -2.87 17.42 -21.73
C SER A 231 -3.95 17.31 -20.64
N ARG A 232 -3.68 16.56 -19.57
CA ARG A 232 -4.53 16.45 -18.38
C ARG A 232 -4.86 17.83 -17.78
N ARG A 233 -3.89 18.74 -17.70
CA ARG A 233 -4.02 20.08 -17.08
C ARG A 233 -3.91 21.22 -18.07
N PHE A 234 -3.29 21.03 -19.24
CA PHE A 234 -3.22 22.07 -20.26
C PHE A 234 -4.39 22.02 -21.24
N SER A 235 -4.91 23.19 -21.60
CA SER A 235 -5.91 23.36 -22.66
C SER A 235 -5.65 24.64 -23.45
N VAL A 236 -6.24 24.73 -24.64
CA VAL A 236 -6.08 25.89 -25.52
C VAL A 236 -7.38 26.17 -26.24
N ASP A 237 -7.74 27.45 -26.34
CA ASP A 237 -8.81 27.93 -27.21
C ASP A 237 -8.22 28.80 -28.34
N ALA A 238 -9.08 29.48 -29.11
CA ALA A 238 -8.63 30.32 -30.21
C ALA A 238 -7.73 31.51 -29.79
N LYS A 239 -7.71 31.89 -28.51
CA LYS A 239 -7.06 33.12 -28.03
C LYS A 239 -6.03 32.89 -26.93
N ASN A 240 -6.16 31.82 -26.15
CA ASN A 240 -5.43 31.64 -24.91
C ASN A 240 -5.05 30.18 -24.69
N VAL A 241 -3.95 30.00 -23.95
CA VAL A 241 -3.54 28.72 -23.38
C VAL A 241 -3.79 28.77 -21.88
N TYR A 242 -4.26 27.65 -21.32
CA TYR A 242 -4.63 27.54 -19.91
C TYR A 242 -3.90 26.39 -19.25
N TYR A 243 -3.52 26.59 -17.99
CA TYR A 243 -3.16 25.53 -17.05
C TYR A 243 -4.28 25.43 -15.99
N ASN A 244 -5.00 24.33 -15.97
CA ASN A 244 -6.27 24.18 -15.25
C ASN A 244 -7.25 25.32 -15.59
N LEU A 245 -7.48 26.23 -14.65
CA LEU A 245 -8.37 27.39 -14.81
C LEU A 245 -7.60 28.68 -15.14
N GLU A 246 -6.27 28.67 -15.01
CA GLU A 246 -5.43 29.87 -15.10
C GLU A 246 -4.93 30.10 -16.52
N LYS A 247 -5.06 31.33 -17.00
CA LYS A 247 -4.54 31.74 -18.30
C LYS A 247 -3.03 31.92 -18.24
N LEU A 248 -2.30 31.27 -19.15
CA LEU A 248 -0.87 31.46 -19.32
C LEU A 248 -0.56 32.62 -20.28
N PRO A 249 0.52 33.38 -20.05
CA PRO A 249 0.91 34.50 -20.90
C PRO A 249 1.69 34.04 -22.16
N VAL A 250 1.21 32.98 -22.82
CA VAL A 250 1.72 32.48 -24.10
C VAL A 250 1.19 33.37 -25.22
N LYS A 251 2.06 33.80 -26.13
CA LYS A 251 1.72 34.68 -27.27
C LYS A 251 2.07 33.99 -28.59
N GLY A 252 1.28 34.23 -29.64
CA GLY A 252 1.59 33.79 -31.00
C GLY A 252 0.68 32.68 -31.53
N ASP A 253 1.21 31.88 -32.46
CA ASP A 253 0.48 30.75 -33.06
C ASP A 253 0.54 29.51 -32.14
N PHE A 254 -0.63 28.94 -31.81
CA PHE A 254 -0.77 27.80 -30.92
C PHE A 254 -0.68 26.43 -31.62
N LYS A 255 -0.31 26.38 -32.90
CA LYS A 255 -0.23 25.12 -33.67
C LYS A 255 0.87 24.16 -33.20
N ASN A 256 2.00 24.67 -32.71
CA ASN A 256 3.18 23.88 -32.39
C ASN A 256 3.40 23.67 -30.88
N LEU A 257 2.34 23.85 -30.08
CA LEU A 257 2.40 23.62 -28.63
C LEU A 257 2.63 22.14 -28.33
N LYS A 258 3.61 21.85 -27.48
CA LYS A 258 3.85 20.52 -26.92
C LYS A 258 3.60 20.55 -25.42
N ALA A 259 2.80 19.62 -24.91
CA ALA A 259 2.50 19.51 -23.49
C ALA A 259 2.94 18.13 -22.98
N TRP A 260 3.58 18.13 -21.82
CA TRP A 260 3.91 16.93 -21.06
C TRP A 260 3.25 17.05 -19.70
N ASP A 261 2.57 15.99 -19.28
CA ASP A 261 1.77 16.02 -18.06
C ASP A 261 1.67 14.61 -17.49
N GLN A 262 2.56 14.31 -16.57
CA GLN A 262 2.76 12.97 -16.05
C GLN A 262 3.25 13.05 -14.61
N VAL A 263 2.90 12.04 -13.82
CA VAL A 263 3.25 11.96 -12.39
C VAL A 263 2.81 13.25 -11.67
N ASN A 264 3.75 14.07 -11.19
CA ASN A 264 3.48 15.32 -10.47
C ASN A 264 3.91 16.56 -11.25
N SER A 265 4.34 16.41 -12.50
CA SER A 265 4.95 17.48 -13.29
C SER A 265 4.18 17.74 -14.58
N SER A 266 4.10 19.02 -14.94
CA SER A 266 3.37 19.46 -16.12
C SER A 266 4.11 20.63 -16.77
N TYR A 267 4.53 20.44 -18.02
CA TYR A 267 5.27 21.42 -18.81
C TYR A 267 4.59 21.65 -20.16
N LEU A 268 4.66 22.88 -20.64
CA LEU A 268 4.24 23.26 -21.98
C LEU A 268 5.38 23.98 -22.69
N SER A 269 5.74 23.56 -23.90
CA SER A 269 6.66 24.26 -24.79
C SER A 269 5.91 24.91 -25.94
N ASP A 270 6.25 26.18 -26.20
CA ASP A 270 5.87 26.89 -27.44
C ASP A 270 7.03 26.93 -28.47
N GLY A 271 8.09 26.15 -28.23
CA GLY A 271 9.31 26.13 -29.03
C GLY A 271 10.29 27.28 -28.75
N HIS A 272 9.92 28.25 -27.92
CA HIS A 272 10.76 29.38 -27.50
C HIS A 272 10.91 29.47 -25.98
N SER A 273 9.87 29.12 -25.24
CA SER A 273 9.79 29.16 -23.78
C SER A 273 9.11 27.89 -23.26
N ILE A 274 9.45 27.53 -22.03
CA ILE A 274 8.81 26.46 -21.27
C ILE A 274 7.93 27.08 -20.18
N TRP A 275 6.74 26.53 -19.98
CA TRP A 275 5.70 27.03 -19.08
C TRP A 275 5.23 25.94 -18.13
N THR A 276 4.98 26.30 -16.86
CA THR A 276 4.30 25.46 -15.86
C THR A 276 3.19 26.26 -15.18
N ALA A 277 2.56 25.68 -14.15
CA ALA A 277 1.65 26.38 -13.24
C ALA A 277 2.24 27.68 -12.66
N ASP A 278 3.54 27.68 -12.37
CA ASP A 278 4.25 28.81 -11.75
C ASP A 278 4.67 29.88 -12.78
N GLY A 279 4.29 29.69 -14.05
CA GLY A 279 4.62 30.58 -15.16
C GLY A 279 5.83 30.13 -15.97
N LYS A 280 6.52 31.11 -16.56
CA LYS A 280 7.66 30.87 -17.47
C LYS A 280 8.85 30.29 -16.68
N GLN A 281 9.43 29.21 -17.18
CA GLN A 281 10.61 28.58 -16.59
C GLN A 281 11.92 29.29 -16.96
N ASP A 282 13.00 28.93 -16.27
CA ASP A 282 14.33 29.53 -16.42
C ASP A 282 14.80 29.52 -17.90
N ALA A 283 15.49 30.59 -18.30
CA ALA A 283 15.87 30.84 -19.70
C ALA A 283 17.00 29.94 -20.22
N ASP A 284 17.58 29.11 -19.36
CA ASP A 284 18.65 28.18 -19.70
C ASP A 284 18.17 26.88 -20.35
N LEU A 285 16.87 26.55 -20.22
CA LEU A 285 16.25 25.41 -20.90
C LEU A 285 16.02 25.69 -22.40
N ASP A 286 16.42 24.75 -23.25
CA ASP A 286 16.18 24.77 -24.69
C ASP A 286 14.77 24.25 -25.01
N ALA A 287 13.85 25.18 -25.24
CA ALA A 287 12.44 24.85 -25.47
C ALA A 287 12.17 23.98 -26.71
N LYS A 288 13.07 23.98 -27.69
CA LYS A 288 12.92 23.21 -28.95
C LYS A 288 13.20 21.72 -28.74
N THR A 289 14.20 21.42 -27.91
CA THR A 289 14.67 20.07 -27.61
C THR A 289 14.14 19.53 -26.27
N PHE A 290 13.37 20.35 -25.55
CA PHE A 290 12.75 19.95 -24.29
C PHE A 290 11.89 18.70 -24.43
N GLY A 291 12.02 17.79 -23.46
CA GLY A 291 11.20 16.60 -23.30
C GLY A 291 11.15 16.13 -21.85
N MET A 292 10.31 15.11 -21.61
CA MET A 292 10.21 14.43 -20.32
C MET A 292 10.52 12.94 -20.46
N LEU A 293 11.18 12.38 -19.45
CA LEU A 293 11.38 10.94 -19.34
C LEU A 293 10.06 10.27 -18.92
N PRO A 294 9.57 9.22 -19.61
CA PRO A 294 8.30 8.56 -19.31
C PRO A 294 8.16 8.16 -17.83
N HIS A 295 6.92 8.21 -17.32
CA HIS A 295 6.57 7.76 -15.96
C HIS A 295 7.39 8.41 -14.81
N SER A 296 8.00 9.58 -15.05
CA SER A 296 8.83 10.28 -14.07
C SER A 296 8.55 11.79 -14.00
N ASP A 297 9.11 12.45 -12.98
CA ASP A 297 9.15 13.92 -12.87
C ASP A 297 10.43 14.52 -13.49
N PHE A 298 11.25 13.70 -14.17
CA PHE A 298 12.51 14.12 -14.78
C PHE A 298 12.29 14.62 -16.20
N PHE A 299 13.04 15.66 -16.55
CA PHE A 299 12.95 16.33 -17.85
C PHE A 299 14.35 16.55 -18.42
N TYR A 300 14.42 16.81 -19.71
CA TYR A 300 15.68 17.01 -20.40
C TYR A 300 15.53 18.07 -21.50
N ASP A 301 16.65 18.62 -21.91
CA ASP A 301 16.83 19.31 -23.17
C ASP A 301 18.16 18.84 -23.78
N LYS A 302 18.59 19.41 -24.91
CA LYS A 302 19.85 18.99 -25.54
C LYS A 302 21.09 19.08 -24.63
N LYS A 303 21.09 19.94 -23.60
CA LYS A 303 22.24 20.18 -22.73
C LYS A 303 22.32 19.18 -21.58
N GLY A 304 21.22 18.53 -21.21
CA GLY A 304 21.22 17.66 -20.05
C GLY A 304 19.89 17.05 -19.66
N VAL A 305 19.96 16.22 -18.63
CA VAL A 305 18.80 15.68 -17.91
C VAL A 305 18.74 16.35 -16.55
N TYR A 306 17.53 16.66 -16.09
CA TYR A 306 17.30 17.49 -14.91
C TYR A 306 16.20 16.92 -14.02
N LYS A 307 16.28 17.28 -12.75
CA LYS A 307 15.19 17.20 -11.78
C LYS A 307 14.98 18.57 -11.14
N LYS A 308 13.79 18.78 -10.58
CA LYS A 308 13.50 20.02 -9.85
C LYS A 308 13.85 19.85 -8.37
N ILE A 309 14.61 20.79 -7.80
CA ILE A 309 14.93 20.83 -6.37
C ILE A 309 14.62 22.21 -5.78
N TYR A 310 14.25 22.27 -4.51
CA TYR A 310 14.13 23.54 -3.80
C TYR A 310 15.50 24.01 -3.33
N SER A 311 15.93 25.20 -3.77
CA SER A 311 17.16 25.84 -3.30
C SER A 311 16.84 26.74 -2.11
N GLU A 312 17.22 26.33 -0.90
CA GLU A 312 17.08 27.16 0.32
C GLU A 312 17.77 28.52 0.19
N LYS A 313 18.94 28.55 -0.48
CA LYS A 313 19.70 29.78 -0.71
C LYS A 313 18.94 30.79 -1.58
N LEU A 314 18.26 30.31 -2.62
CA LEU A 314 17.54 31.16 -3.56
C LEU A 314 16.04 31.28 -3.21
N LYS A 315 15.58 30.50 -2.22
CA LYS A 315 14.17 30.34 -1.82
C LYS A 315 13.24 30.05 -2.99
N LYS A 316 13.73 29.33 -4.01
CA LYS A 316 12.96 28.95 -5.20
C LYS A 316 13.34 27.55 -5.69
N ALA A 317 12.45 26.95 -6.46
CA ALA A 317 12.75 25.75 -7.22
C ALA A 317 13.77 26.06 -8.33
N VAL A 318 14.74 25.18 -8.51
CA VAL A 318 15.77 25.25 -9.57
C VAL A 318 15.93 23.91 -10.26
N ASN A 319 16.48 23.95 -11.47
CA ASN A 319 16.80 22.76 -12.25
C ASN A 319 18.18 22.22 -11.81
N ASP A 320 18.22 21.01 -11.27
CA ASP A 320 19.44 20.30 -10.89
C ASP A 320 19.78 19.27 -11.97
N GLN A 321 20.94 19.43 -12.60
CA GLN A 321 21.38 18.57 -13.70
C GLN A 321 21.94 17.26 -13.14
N PHE A 322 21.52 16.13 -13.69
CA PHE A 322 22.10 14.84 -13.35
C PHE A 322 23.58 14.78 -13.77
N PRO A 323 24.45 14.16 -12.96
CA PRO A 323 25.91 14.27 -13.08
C PRO A 323 26.50 13.32 -14.12
N PHE A 324 25.91 13.24 -15.32
CA PHE A 324 26.47 12.48 -16.43
C PHE A 324 27.64 13.21 -17.08
N ASP A 325 28.57 12.43 -17.66
CA ASP A 325 29.56 12.99 -18.58
C ASP A 325 28.87 13.22 -19.94
N TYR A 326 28.26 14.40 -20.13
CA TYR A 326 27.59 14.77 -21.38
C TYR A 326 28.60 15.00 -22.49
N THR A 327 28.59 14.11 -23.48
CA THR A 327 29.55 14.12 -24.61
C THR A 327 28.89 14.37 -25.96
N ASP A 328 27.58 14.18 -26.05
CA ASP A 328 26.72 14.58 -27.18
C ASP A 328 25.45 15.26 -26.65
N ASP A 329 24.74 15.96 -27.54
CA ASP A 329 23.39 16.47 -27.26
C ASP A 329 22.47 15.33 -26.77
N VAL A 330 21.72 15.62 -25.72
CA VAL A 330 20.75 14.67 -25.14
C VAL A 330 19.50 14.60 -26.01
N SER A 331 19.06 13.38 -26.31
CA SER A 331 17.86 13.12 -27.11
C SER A 331 17.27 11.73 -26.82
N GLU A 332 16.07 11.46 -27.33
CA GLU A 332 15.40 10.15 -27.16
C GLU A 332 16.20 8.96 -27.73
N GLN A 333 17.19 9.20 -28.59
CA GLN A 333 18.05 8.14 -29.14
C GLN A 333 19.11 7.66 -28.14
N ASN A 334 19.58 8.55 -27.26
CA ASN A 334 20.67 8.27 -26.32
C ASN A 334 20.25 8.36 -24.84
N LEU A 335 18.99 8.69 -24.56
CA LEU A 335 18.43 8.81 -23.23
C LEU A 335 17.17 7.95 -23.07
N PHE A 336 17.08 7.20 -21.98
CA PHE A 336 15.84 6.53 -21.56
C PHE A 336 15.82 6.28 -20.05
N ILE A 337 14.66 5.88 -19.52
CA ILE A 337 14.48 5.44 -18.14
C ILE A 337 13.95 4.00 -18.14
N THR A 338 14.41 3.18 -17.19
CA THR A 338 13.91 1.80 -17.02
C THR A 338 12.67 1.77 -16.12
N ASP A 339 11.63 1.01 -16.45
CA ASP A 339 10.39 0.95 -15.66
C ASP A 339 10.52 0.17 -14.35
N ASN A 340 11.33 -0.90 -14.34
CA ASN A 340 11.46 -1.77 -13.16
C ASN A 340 12.50 -1.25 -12.16
N SER A 341 13.66 -0.84 -12.65
CA SER A 341 14.79 -0.39 -11.83
C SER A 341 14.90 1.12 -11.70
N TRP A 342 14.13 1.88 -12.47
CA TRP A 342 14.10 3.34 -12.47
C TRP A 342 15.47 4.04 -12.68
N TYR A 343 16.42 3.36 -13.31
CA TYR A 343 17.68 3.98 -13.75
C TYR A 343 17.42 4.96 -14.89
N ILE A 344 18.03 6.14 -14.80
CA ILE A 344 18.14 7.07 -15.92
C ILE A 344 19.40 6.68 -16.69
N VAL A 345 19.27 6.32 -17.97
CA VAL A 345 20.39 5.84 -18.78
C VAL A 345 20.69 6.85 -19.88
N TYR A 346 21.91 7.37 -19.89
CA TYR A 346 22.44 8.22 -20.96
C TYR A 346 23.68 7.56 -21.57
N LYS A 347 23.59 7.21 -22.86
CA LYS A 347 24.61 6.41 -23.57
C LYS A 347 24.98 5.14 -22.78
N ASN A 348 26.24 5.05 -22.33
CA ASN A 348 26.80 3.94 -21.55
C ASN A 348 26.93 4.29 -20.04
N GLN A 349 26.12 5.23 -19.56
CA GLN A 349 26.05 5.62 -18.15
C GLN A 349 24.63 5.40 -17.62
N ALA A 350 24.52 4.97 -16.37
CA ALA A 350 23.24 4.83 -15.68
C ALA A 350 23.29 5.56 -14.33
N TYR A 351 22.25 6.32 -13.99
CA TYR A 351 22.11 6.98 -12.71
C TYR A 351 20.97 6.35 -11.91
N ASP A 352 21.23 6.03 -10.65
CA ASP A 352 20.24 5.60 -9.66
C ASP A 352 19.78 6.82 -8.85
N PRO A 353 18.55 7.33 -9.06
CA PRO A 353 18.11 8.51 -8.35
C PRO A 353 17.70 8.28 -6.90
N TRP A 354 17.53 7.03 -6.45
CA TRP A 354 17.28 6.71 -5.04
C TRP A 354 18.58 6.66 -4.24
N ASN A 355 19.58 5.94 -4.75
CA ASN A 355 20.87 5.79 -4.08
C ASN A 355 21.86 6.91 -4.43
N LYS A 356 21.52 7.76 -5.40
CA LYS A 356 22.34 8.87 -5.92
C LYS A 356 23.69 8.42 -6.47
N VAL A 357 23.74 7.24 -7.09
CA VAL A 357 24.95 6.63 -7.64
C VAL A 357 24.95 6.75 -9.16
N ILE A 358 26.10 7.07 -9.74
CA ILE A 358 26.33 6.99 -11.18
C ILE A 358 27.21 5.77 -11.50
N TYR A 359 26.75 4.98 -12.46
CA TYR A 359 27.45 3.85 -13.03
C TYR A 359 27.95 4.26 -14.42
N LYS A 360 29.25 4.09 -14.65
CA LYS A 360 29.91 4.45 -15.91
C LYS A 360 30.36 3.19 -16.65
N ASN A 361 30.54 3.31 -17.97
CA ASN A 361 31.06 2.24 -18.83
C ASN A 361 30.20 0.97 -18.84
N LEU A 362 28.87 1.11 -18.90
CA LEU A 362 27.97 -0.02 -19.08
C LEU A 362 28.34 -0.76 -20.38
N THR A 363 28.40 -2.09 -20.29
CA THR A 363 28.61 -2.96 -21.45
C THR A 363 27.36 -3.02 -22.32
N ASP A 364 27.50 -3.43 -23.58
CA ASP A 364 26.36 -3.62 -24.49
C ASP A 364 25.32 -4.61 -23.93
N GLY A 365 25.78 -5.63 -23.21
CA GLY A 365 24.90 -6.59 -22.52
C GLY A 365 24.07 -5.94 -21.42
N GLN A 366 24.67 -5.05 -20.62
CA GLN A 366 23.94 -4.29 -19.58
C GLN A 366 22.97 -3.28 -20.20
N LEU A 367 23.35 -2.62 -21.29
CA LEU A 367 22.45 -1.72 -22.02
C LEU A 367 21.26 -2.47 -22.63
N ALA A 368 21.49 -3.67 -23.18
CA ALA A 368 20.42 -4.53 -23.66
C ALA A 368 19.48 -4.96 -22.53
N ALA A 369 20.02 -5.36 -21.38
CA ALA A 369 19.23 -5.69 -20.19
C ALA A 369 18.44 -4.48 -19.66
N ALA A 370 19.01 -3.27 -19.70
CA ALA A 370 18.30 -2.04 -19.32
C ALA A 370 17.09 -1.81 -20.23
N ARG A 371 17.27 -1.95 -21.56
CA ARG A 371 16.18 -1.81 -22.54
C ARG A 371 15.10 -2.87 -22.40
N GLN A 372 15.43 -4.04 -21.84
CA GLN A 372 14.48 -5.11 -21.53
C GLN A 372 13.86 -4.98 -20.12
N ASN A 373 14.18 -3.92 -19.37
CA ASN A 373 13.74 -3.72 -17.99
C ASN A 373 14.13 -4.85 -17.03
N THR A 374 15.24 -5.54 -17.30
CA THR A 374 15.76 -6.64 -16.45
C THR A 374 17.04 -6.28 -15.71
N LEU A 375 17.62 -5.12 -15.97
CA LEU A 375 18.84 -4.66 -15.33
C LEU A 375 18.61 -4.32 -13.83
N ASN A 376 19.49 -4.76 -12.96
CA ASN A 376 19.49 -4.38 -11.54
C ASN A 376 20.92 -4.15 -11.05
N LEU A 377 21.38 -2.90 -11.18
CA LEU A 377 22.75 -2.50 -10.85
C LEU A 377 22.99 -2.42 -9.33
N SER A 378 21.97 -2.15 -8.51
CA SER A 378 22.12 -2.09 -7.05
C SER A 378 22.42 -3.46 -6.44
N LYS A 379 21.93 -4.55 -7.07
CA LYS A 379 22.34 -5.93 -6.73
C LYS A 379 23.71 -6.32 -7.27
N GLU A 380 24.20 -5.62 -8.30
CA GLU A 380 25.49 -5.91 -8.93
C GLU A 380 26.64 -5.07 -8.33
N ILE A 381 26.36 -3.97 -7.62
CA ILE A 381 27.35 -2.91 -7.31
C ILE A 381 27.55 -2.65 -5.80
N GLU A 382 27.07 -3.52 -4.90
CA GLU A 382 27.75 -3.66 -3.60
C GLU A 382 29.09 -4.42 -3.70
N ASN A 383 29.55 -4.77 -4.92
CA ASN A 383 30.57 -5.79 -5.18
C ASN A 383 30.19 -7.18 -4.63
N ARG A 384 28.94 -7.38 -4.19
CA ARG A 384 28.47 -8.62 -3.57
C ARG A 384 27.26 -9.15 -4.31
N LYS A 385 27.35 -10.40 -4.75
CA LYS A 385 26.21 -11.13 -5.31
C LYS A 385 25.25 -11.49 -4.17
N ILE A 386 24.07 -10.88 -4.14
CA ILE A 386 23.02 -11.25 -3.17
C ILE A 386 22.52 -12.67 -3.50
N GLU A 387 22.66 -13.57 -2.53
CA GLU A 387 22.25 -14.97 -2.64
C GLU A 387 20.77 -15.14 -2.29
N LYS A 388 20.28 -14.43 -1.25
CA LYS A 388 18.88 -14.47 -0.80
C LYS A 388 18.46 -13.16 -0.13
N GLN A 389 17.31 -12.62 -0.51
CA GLN A 389 16.72 -11.44 0.13
C GLN A 389 15.72 -11.86 1.22
N PHE A 390 15.79 -11.26 2.41
CA PHE A 390 14.81 -11.45 3.49
C PHE A 390 13.90 -10.22 3.67
N SER A 391 14.49 -9.02 3.66
CA SER A 391 13.79 -7.71 3.68
C SER A 391 14.64 -6.67 2.95
N GLN A 392 14.16 -5.46 2.66
CA GLN A 392 14.83 -4.45 1.82
C GLN A 392 16.33 -4.30 2.14
N ASN A 393 16.70 -4.24 3.42
CA ASN A 393 18.09 -4.10 3.87
C ASN A 393 18.60 -5.32 4.66
N LEU A 394 17.92 -6.47 4.61
CA LEU A 394 18.32 -7.71 5.29
C LEU A 394 18.47 -8.83 4.26
N TYR A 395 19.68 -9.33 4.04
CA TYR A 395 19.99 -10.27 2.96
C TYR A 395 21.19 -11.17 3.28
N LEU A 396 21.26 -12.30 2.56
CA LEU A 396 22.41 -13.21 2.52
C LEU A 396 23.28 -12.85 1.32
N ALA A 397 24.57 -12.65 1.56
CA ALA A 397 25.59 -12.52 0.52
C ALA A 397 26.91 -13.09 1.05
N GLU A 398 27.73 -13.69 0.19
CA GLU A 398 29.04 -14.23 0.56
C GLU A 398 28.99 -15.20 1.75
N GLY A 399 27.90 -15.98 1.85
CA GLY A 399 27.67 -16.89 2.98
C GLY A 399 27.43 -16.20 4.35
N LYS A 400 27.09 -14.91 4.38
CA LYS A 400 26.85 -14.14 5.61
C LYS A 400 25.57 -13.30 5.55
N ILE A 401 24.97 -13.03 6.72
CA ILE A 401 23.79 -12.18 6.84
C ILE A 401 24.21 -10.72 7.02
N TYR A 402 23.70 -9.85 6.15
CA TYR A 402 23.92 -8.42 6.15
C TYR A 402 22.64 -7.66 6.50
N CYS A 403 22.78 -6.60 7.30
CA CYS A 403 21.74 -5.65 7.64
C CYS A 403 22.25 -4.23 7.34
N HIS A 404 21.59 -3.51 6.42
CA HIS A 404 22.03 -2.19 5.93
C HIS A 404 23.52 -2.17 5.50
N GLY A 405 23.95 -3.19 4.75
CA GLY A 405 25.35 -3.32 4.28
C GLY A 405 26.34 -3.80 5.35
N GLN A 406 25.93 -3.89 6.61
CA GLN A 406 26.78 -4.33 7.72
C GLN A 406 26.60 -5.81 8.01
N GLU A 407 27.71 -6.54 8.13
CA GLU A 407 27.72 -7.95 8.53
C GLU A 407 27.10 -8.09 9.94
N THR A 408 26.25 -9.09 10.11
CA THR A 408 25.62 -9.44 11.39
C THR A 408 26.23 -10.71 11.97
N GLU A 409 25.99 -10.97 13.25
CA GLU A 409 26.43 -12.20 13.92
C GLU A 409 25.49 -13.40 13.69
N ALA A 410 24.44 -13.23 12.87
CA ALA A 410 23.49 -14.30 12.62
C ALA A 410 24.09 -15.44 11.79
N ASP A 411 23.77 -16.67 12.17
CA ASP A 411 24.23 -17.86 11.44
C ASP A 411 23.48 -18.00 10.12
N ALA A 412 24.14 -17.59 9.04
CA ALA A 412 23.63 -17.68 7.68
C ALA A 412 23.16 -19.08 7.27
N GLY A 413 23.79 -20.13 7.78
CA GLY A 413 23.46 -21.52 7.41
C GLY A 413 22.08 -21.97 7.88
N SER A 414 21.55 -21.34 8.93
CA SER A 414 20.25 -21.69 9.52
C SER A 414 19.25 -20.52 9.57
N PHE A 415 19.64 -19.34 9.05
CA PHE A 415 18.83 -18.13 9.11
C PHE A 415 17.55 -18.21 8.27
N THR A 416 16.40 -18.02 8.91
CA THR A 416 15.08 -18.07 8.28
C THR A 416 14.06 -17.15 8.97
N SER A 417 12.98 -16.79 8.27
CA SER A 417 11.84 -16.07 8.85
C SER A 417 10.99 -16.99 9.72
N ILE A 418 10.38 -16.45 10.79
CA ILE A 418 9.43 -17.17 11.64
C ILE A 418 8.01 -16.96 11.09
N GLY A 419 7.55 -17.92 10.29
CA GLY A 419 6.23 -17.92 9.65
C GLY A 419 6.00 -16.71 8.74
N ALA A 420 4.75 -16.22 8.67
CA ALA A 420 4.37 -15.09 7.83
C ALA A 420 4.59 -13.71 8.50
N ASN A 421 5.22 -13.66 9.67
CA ASN A 421 5.42 -12.43 10.42
C ASN A 421 6.70 -11.73 9.94
N TRP A 422 6.57 -10.61 9.23
CA TRP A 422 7.66 -10.00 8.46
C TRP A 422 8.83 -9.42 9.27
N ASN A 423 8.69 -9.38 10.60
CA ASN A 423 9.67 -8.75 11.48
C ASN A 423 10.47 -9.74 12.34
N PHE A 424 10.20 -11.04 12.28
CA PHE A 424 10.88 -12.03 13.13
C PHE A 424 11.62 -13.10 12.33
N TYR A 425 12.84 -13.39 12.78
CA TYR A 425 13.76 -14.33 12.15
C TYR A 425 14.37 -15.22 13.23
N LYS A 426 14.93 -16.36 12.83
CA LYS A 426 15.70 -17.23 13.70
C LYS A 426 16.87 -17.84 12.96
N ASP A 427 17.89 -18.19 13.71
CA ASP A 427 18.89 -19.17 13.31
C ASP A 427 18.89 -20.33 14.32
N SER A 428 19.90 -21.19 14.28
CA SER A 428 20.04 -22.33 15.18
C SER A 428 20.24 -21.97 16.66
N LYS A 429 20.58 -20.71 16.97
CA LYS A 429 21.02 -20.25 18.30
C LYS A 429 20.20 -19.09 18.86
N ASN A 430 19.60 -18.26 18.01
CA ASN A 430 18.96 -17.02 18.42
C ASN A 430 17.67 -16.76 17.65
N VAL A 431 16.79 -16.02 18.31
CA VAL A 431 15.61 -15.38 17.73
C VAL A 431 15.92 -13.91 17.53
N TYR A 432 15.49 -13.35 16.41
CA TYR A 432 15.76 -11.98 16.01
C TYR A 432 14.48 -11.22 15.69
N ARG A 433 14.52 -9.91 15.90
CA ARG A 433 13.56 -8.94 15.39
C ARG A 433 14.24 -7.93 14.49
N TYR A 434 13.66 -7.66 13.33
CA TYR A 434 14.08 -6.58 12.43
C TYR A 434 12.86 -5.74 12.04
N ILE A 435 12.97 -4.42 12.20
CA ILE A 435 11.93 -3.46 11.82
C ILE A 435 12.55 -2.54 10.76
N GLY A 436 12.24 -2.75 9.48
CA GLY A 436 12.88 -2.04 8.35
C GLY A 436 12.54 -0.56 8.18
N TYR A 437 11.95 0.10 9.18
CA TYR A 437 11.57 1.52 9.13
C TYR A 437 12.61 2.38 9.86
N GLY A 438 13.59 2.90 9.12
CA GLY A 438 14.59 3.86 9.60
C GLY A 438 15.99 3.59 9.04
N GLU A 439 16.76 4.66 8.82
CA GLU A 439 18.13 4.59 8.28
C GLU A 439 19.11 3.81 9.19
N ASN A 440 18.75 3.53 10.45
CA ASN A 440 19.58 2.89 11.46
C ASN A 440 18.96 1.62 12.08
N SER A 441 18.02 0.98 11.39
CA SER A 441 17.41 -0.26 11.89
C SER A 441 18.44 -1.39 11.97
N LYS A 442 18.55 -2.05 13.13
CA LYS A 442 19.43 -3.20 13.33
C LYS A 442 18.64 -4.49 13.45
N LEU A 443 19.30 -5.60 13.16
CA LEU A 443 18.83 -6.93 13.53
C LEU A 443 19.04 -7.09 15.05
N THR A 444 17.96 -7.12 15.82
CA THR A 444 18.00 -7.19 17.29
C THR A 444 17.79 -8.62 17.76
N THR A 445 18.70 -9.15 18.56
CA THR A 445 18.58 -10.47 19.20
C THR A 445 17.58 -10.42 20.35
N ILE A 446 16.69 -11.42 20.45
CA ILE A 446 15.76 -11.61 21.58
C ILE A 446 16.24 -12.82 22.41
N LYS A 447 16.68 -12.57 23.64
CA LYS A 447 17.11 -13.61 24.59
C LYS A 447 15.91 -14.16 25.36
N GLY A 448 15.85 -15.48 25.52
CA GLY A 448 14.83 -16.17 26.32
C GLY A 448 13.67 -16.78 25.52
N ILE A 449 13.75 -16.77 24.19
CA ILE A 449 12.85 -17.55 23.30
C ILE A 449 13.68 -18.68 22.70
N ASP A 450 13.16 -19.91 22.73
CA ASP A 450 13.86 -21.08 22.19
C ASP A 450 13.88 -21.06 20.64
N PRO A 451 15.05 -20.85 20.00
CA PRO A 451 15.15 -20.78 18.55
C PRO A 451 14.77 -22.09 17.85
N LEU A 452 14.94 -23.25 18.50
CA LEU A 452 14.69 -24.54 17.88
C LEU A 452 13.19 -24.80 17.71
N THR A 453 12.41 -24.43 18.72
CA THR A 453 10.96 -24.71 18.76
C THR A 453 10.07 -23.52 18.44
N VAL A 454 10.62 -22.30 18.35
CA VAL A 454 9.82 -21.11 18.05
C VAL A 454 9.13 -21.20 16.68
N GLU A 455 7.83 -20.90 16.72
CA GLU A 455 6.90 -20.84 15.59
C GLU A 455 5.90 -19.68 15.76
N THR A 456 5.03 -19.50 14.76
CA THR A 456 3.92 -18.54 14.85
C THR A 456 2.69 -19.19 15.48
N PHE A 457 2.06 -18.48 16.43
CA PHE A 457 0.77 -18.84 17.01
C PHE A 457 -0.22 -17.69 16.80
N GLY A 458 -1.01 -17.76 15.73
CA GLY A 458 -1.82 -16.61 15.28
C GLY A 458 -0.92 -15.39 14.99
N ASN A 459 -1.10 -14.30 15.73
CA ASN A 459 -0.26 -13.09 15.64
C ASN A 459 0.89 -13.07 16.67
N PHE A 460 1.05 -14.15 17.44
CA PHE A 460 2.04 -14.29 18.50
C PHE A 460 3.20 -15.18 18.06
N LEU A 461 4.27 -15.16 18.84
CA LEU A 461 5.30 -16.20 18.80
C LEU A 461 4.96 -17.24 19.86
N LYS A 462 5.32 -18.49 19.60
CA LYS A 462 5.18 -19.59 20.55
C LYS A 462 6.42 -20.44 20.46
N ASP A 463 6.99 -20.81 21.59
CA ASP A 463 7.98 -21.88 21.68
C ASP A 463 7.44 -23.01 22.55
N LYS A 464 8.28 -24.01 22.85
CA LYS A 464 7.90 -25.17 23.66
C LYS A 464 7.44 -24.83 25.08
N ASP A 465 7.79 -23.66 25.61
CA ASP A 465 7.52 -23.27 26.99
C ASP A 465 6.42 -22.20 27.06
N TYR A 466 6.47 -21.16 26.20
CA TYR A 466 5.59 -20.00 26.33
C TYR A 466 5.09 -19.41 25.02
N ILE A 467 4.03 -18.59 25.13
CA ILE A 467 3.53 -17.69 24.09
C ILE A 467 4.06 -16.28 24.36
N TYR A 468 4.40 -15.53 23.31
CA TYR A 468 4.98 -14.20 23.37
C TYR A 468 4.30 -13.20 22.43
N SER A 469 4.18 -11.96 22.89
CA SER A 469 3.89 -10.81 22.04
C SER A 469 5.17 -10.00 21.84
N GLY A 470 5.85 -10.22 20.72
CA GLY A 470 7.21 -9.69 20.52
C GLY A 470 8.17 -10.31 21.52
N ASN A 471 8.79 -9.50 22.37
CA ASN A 471 9.64 -9.98 23.47
C ASN A 471 8.92 -10.02 24.83
N TYR A 472 7.61 -9.84 24.89
CA TYR A 472 6.86 -9.97 26.15
C TYR A 472 6.28 -11.37 26.28
N LYS A 473 6.59 -12.06 27.38
CA LYS A 473 5.98 -13.36 27.71
C LYS A 473 4.51 -13.17 28.08
N ILE A 474 3.66 -14.12 27.68
CA ILE A 474 2.22 -14.11 27.93
C ILE A 474 1.85 -15.22 28.93
N ILE A 475 1.83 -16.47 28.47
CA ILE A 475 1.41 -17.65 29.25
C ILE A 475 2.17 -18.90 28.77
N ASP A 476 2.07 -19.98 29.52
CA ASP A 476 2.54 -21.32 29.11
C ASP A 476 1.88 -21.78 27.80
N SER A 477 2.67 -22.37 26.90
CA SER A 477 2.24 -22.70 25.53
C SER A 477 1.60 -24.07 25.36
N LYS A 478 1.61 -24.92 26.39
CA LYS A 478 1.17 -26.31 26.30
C LYS A 478 -0.34 -26.38 26.07
N ASN A 479 -0.73 -26.96 24.93
CA ASN A 479 -2.12 -27.06 24.47
C ASN A 479 -2.86 -25.71 24.45
N ALA A 480 -2.14 -24.63 24.19
CA ALA A 480 -2.73 -23.30 24.21
C ALA A 480 -3.67 -23.03 23.03
N GLU A 481 -4.81 -22.41 23.33
CA GLU A 481 -5.82 -21.95 22.37
C GLU A 481 -6.19 -20.49 22.65
N LEU A 482 -6.37 -19.71 21.59
CA LEU A 482 -6.91 -18.35 21.64
C LEU A 482 -8.42 -18.40 21.34
N LEU A 483 -9.23 -18.08 22.34
CA LEU A 483 -10.68 -18.26 22.31
C LEU A 483 -11.43 -16.97 21.94
N GLY A 484 -10.85 -15.81 22.25
CA GLY A 484 -11.45 -14.53 21.94
C GLY A 484 -10.52 -13.33 22.05
N VAL A 485 -10.89 -12.26 21.34
CA VAL A 485 -10.22 -10.97 21.39
C VAL A 485 -11.25 -9.88 21.63
N PHE A 486 -10.93 -8.95 22.53
CA PHE A 486 -11.82 -7.89 22.94
C PHE A 486 -11.11 -6.54 22.86
N THR A 487 -11.82 -5.55 22.33
CA THR A 487 -11.31 -4.18 22.29
C THR A 487 -11.30 -3.59 23.69
N GLY A 488 -10.13 -3.19 24.13
CA GLY A 488 -9.96 -2.36 25.31
C GLY A 488 -9.98 -0.88 24.95
N TYR A 489 -9.01 -0.16 25.48
CA TYR A 489 -8.89 1.28 25.30
C TYR A 489 -8.54 1.64 23.85
N ARG A 490 -9.14 2.73 23.35
CA ARG A 490 -8.79 3.38 22.09
C ARG A 490 -8.64 4.87 22.35
N PRO A 491 -7.45 5.46 22.11
CA PRO A 491 -7.28 6.90 22.24
C PRO A 491 -8.17 7.61 21.21
N GLY A 492 -8.86 8.66 21.65
CA GLY A 492 -9.59 9.53 20.73
C GLY A 492 -8.63 10.42 19.93
N CYS A 493 -9.16 11.20 18.98
CA CYS A 493 -8.38 12.26 18.33
C CYS A 493 -8.05 13.35 19.36
N GLY A 494 -6.86 13.31 19.97
CA GLY A 494 -6.44 14.24 21.01
C GLY A 494 -4.99 14.00 21.48
N LEU A 495 -4.55 14.74 22.51
CA LEU A 495 -3.22 14.60 23.12
C LEU A 495 -3.12 13.43 24.11
N ASP A 496 -4.07 12.50 24.07
CA ASP A 496 -4.04 11.31 24.90
C ASP A 496 -2.87 10.41 24.48
N ARG A 497 -2.02 10.08 25.46
CA ARG A 497 -0.80 9.28 25.27
C ARG A 497 -0.97 7.85 25.77
N ASN A 498 -2.15 7.49 26.27
CA ASN A 498 -2.39 6.13 26.71
C ASN A 498 -2.37 5.18 25.51
N PRO A 499 -1.61 4.08 25.57
CA PRO A 499 -1.57 3.12 24.48
C PRO A 499 -2.93 2.44 24.33
N SER A 500 -3.32 2.16 23.08
CA SER A 500 -4.46 1.29 22.80
C SER A 500 -4.26 -0.06 23.48
N SER A 501 -5.34 -0.69 23.95
CA SER A 501 -5.28 -2.01 24.56
C SER A 501 -6.25 -3.00 23.93
N ASN A 502 -5.83 -4.26 23.85
CA ASN A 502 -6.69 -5.39 23.52
C ASN A 502 -6.60 -6.43 24.62
N TYR A 503 -7.70 -7.14 24.83
CA TYR A 503 -7.79 -8.25 25.76
C TYR A 503 -7.93 -9.54 24.97
N TYR A 504 -7.26 -10.58 25.42
CA TYR A 504 -7.21 -11.88 24.77
C TYR A 504 -7.59 -12.92 25.81
N LEU A 505 -8.58 -13.75 25.47
CA LEU A 505 -8.97 -14.90 26.27
C LEU A 505 -8.27 -16.14 25.72
N PHE A 506 -7.33 -16.67 26.49
CA PHE A 506 -6.64 -17.91 26.19
C PHE A 506 -7.13 -19.04 27.08
N ARG A 507 -6.85 -20.27 26.66
CA ARG A 507 -6.91 -21.48 27.48
C ARG A 507 -5.65 -22.31 27.25
N ASN A 508 -5.16 -22.96 28.28
CA ASN A 508 -4.13 -24.00 28.20
C ASN A 508 -4.39 -25.09 29.26
N ASP A 509 -3.44 -25.99 29.49
CA ASP A 509 -3.55 -27.05 30.51
C ASP A 509 -3.77 -26.50 31.94
N SER A 510 -3.37 -25.25 32.21
CA SER A 510 -3.51 -24.59 33.51
C SER A 510 -4.81 -23.81 33.68
N GLY A 511 -5.71 -23.87 32.69
CA GLY A 511 -7.01 -23.21 32.72
C GLY A 511 -7.12 -22.01 31.78
N PHE A 512 -8.06 -21.12 32.09
CA PHE A 512 -8.35 -19.91 31.33
C PHE A 512 -7.45 -18.75 31.77
N TRP A 513 -7.05 -17.93 30.80
CA TRP A 513 -6.20 -16.77 31.05
C TRP A 513 -6.76 -15.55 30.34
N LEU A 514 -6.90 -14.45 31.08
CA LEU A 514 -7.15 -13.15 30.50
C LEU A 514 -5.84 -12.39 30.38
N VAL A 515 -5.55 -11.93 29.17
CA VAL A 515 -4.31 -11.22 28.84
C VAL A 515 -4.67 -9.87 28.26
N MET A 516 -4.20 -8.79 28.86
CA MET A 516 -4.27 -7.44 28.27
C MET A 516 -2.91 -7.09 27.66
N ILE A 517 -2.93 -6.69 26.39
CA ILE A 517 -1.76 -6.21 25.67
C ILE A 517 -1.98 -4.74 25.32
N SER A 518 -1.03 -3.91 25.73
CA SER A 518 -0.96 -2.48 25.45
C SER A 518 0.51 -2.05 25.34
N GLY A 519 0.93 -1.01 26.06
CA GLY A 519 2.35 -0.71 26.28
C GLY A 519 3.08 -1.74 27.16
N LYS A 520 2.37 -2.75 27.66
CA LYS A 520 2.86 -3.86 28.48
C LYS A 520 1.91 -5.05 28.34
N VAL A 521 2.30 -6.19 28.90
CA VAL A 521 1.44 -7.38 29.05
C VAL A 521 1.02 -7.52 30.51
N VAL A 522 -0.28 -7.62 30.75
CA VAL A 522 -0.86 -7.88 32.07
C VAL A 522 -1.72 -9.14 31.96
N ILE A 523 -1.57 -10.07 32.90
CA ILE A 523 -2.26 -11.36 32.89
C ILE A 523 -3.07 -11.60 34.15
N ARG A 524 -4.11 -12.41 34.00
CA ARG A 524 -4.90 -12.99 35.09
C ARG A 524 -5.22 -14.44 34.78
N ASN A 525 -4.85 -15.35 35.67
CA ASN A 525 -5.38 -16.71 35.66
C ASN A 525 -6.84 -16.67 36.15
N LEU A 526 -7.75 -17.21 35.35
CA LEU A 526 -9.19 -17.25 35.63
C LEU A 526 -9.64 -18.58 36.26
N GLY A 527 -8.76 -19.58 36.30
CA GLY A 527 -9.04 -20.93 36.82
C GLY A 527 -9.40 -21.93 35.72
N MET A 528 -9.77 -23.14 36.11
CA MET A 528 -10.14 -24.23 35.20
C MET A 528 -11.48 -24.03 34.50
N GLU A 529 -12.33 -23.19 35.08
CA GLU A 529 -13.62 -22.77 34.53
C GLU A 529 -13.60 -21.26 34.33
N LEU A 530 -14.35 -20.77 33.34
CA LEU A 530 -14.43 -19.34 33.06
C LEU A 530 -15.40 -18.70 34.08
N PRO A 531 -14.92 -17.90 35.05
CA PRO A 531 -15.75 -17.40 36.14
C PRO A 531 -16.64 -16.26 35.65
N GLU A 532 -17.79 -16.02 36.28
CA GLU A 532 -18.56 -14.80 36.01
C GLU A 532 -17.74 -13.52 36.31
N GLY A 533 -18.04 -12.43 35.60
CA GLY A 533 -17.44 -11.11 35.85
C GLY A 533 -15.99 -10.94 35.34
N TRP A 534 -15.46 -11.89 34.57
CA TRP A 534 -14.19 -11.70 33.82
C TRP A 534 -14.31 -10.64 32.72
N HIS A 535 -15.54 -10.33 32.30
CA HIS A 535 -15.90 -9.35 31.28
C HIS A 535 -17.12 -8.53 31.76
N ASP A 536 -17.08 -7.21 31.63
CA ASP A 536 -18.16 -6.33 32.13
C ASP A 536 -19.44 -6.36 31.29
N GLY A 537 -19.32 -6.53 29.96
CA GLY A 537 -20.46 -6.62 29.04
C GLY A 537 -20.95 -8.02 28.63
N ILE A 538 -20.21 -9.10 28.92
CA ILE A 538 -20.55 -10.46 28.48
C ILE A 538 -20.76 -11.36 29.70
N LYS A 539 -22.00 -11.80 29.91
CA LYS A 539 -22.36 -12.74 30.98
C LYS A 539 -22.16 -14.20 30.58
N GLU A 540 -22.50 -14.54 29.34
CA GLU A 540 -22.33 -15.89 28.78
C GLU A 540 -21.42 -15.82 27.56
N PHE A 541 -20.36 -16.64 27.56
CA PHE A 541 -19.40 -16.72 26.46
C PHE A 541 -19.41 -18.14 25.87
N GLU A 542 -19.73 -18.25 24.58
CA GLU A 542 -19.88 -19.54 23.91
C GLU A 542 -18.53 -20.24 23.73
N LEU A 543 -18.30 -21.26 24.54
CA LEU A 543 -17.21 -22.21 24.39
C LEU A 543 -17.72 -23.41 23.59
N LYS A 544 -17.15 -23.64 22.39
CA LYS A 544 -17.32 -24.93 21.72
C LYS A 544 -16.11 -25.79 22.03
N PRO A 545 -16.29 -27.10 22.24
CA PRO A 545 -15.18 -28.03 22.24
C PRO A 545 -14.40 -27.86 20.93
N SER A 546 -13.09 -28.04 20.97
CA SER A 546 -12.28 -28.20 19.77
C SER A 546 -12.83 -29.43 19.04
N VAL A 547 -13.68 -29.18 18.04
CA VAL A 547 -14.21 -30.22 17.18
C VAL A 547 -13.06 -30.62 16.25
N TYR A 548 -12.87 -31.93 16.09
CA TYR A 548 -11.89 -32.65 15.26
C TYR A 548 -10.68 -33.24 16.00
#